data_AF-A0A851VQ43-F1
#
_entry.id   AF-A0A851VQ43-F1
#
_cell.length_a   1.000
_cell.length_b   1.000
_cell.length_c   1.000
_cell.angle_alpha   90.00
_cell.angle_beta   90.00
_cell.angle_gamma   90.00
#
_symmetry.space_group_name_H-M   'P 1'
#
loop_
_entity.id
_entity.type
_entity.pdbx_description
1 polymer ?
#
loop_
_entity_poly.entity_id
_entity_poly.type
_entity_poly.pdbx_seq_one_letter_code
_entity_poly.pdbx_strand_id
1 'polypeptide(L)'
;GAMEHELVLHQLRCNGVLEGIRICRKGFPSRILYADFKQRYKVLNASAIPEGQFIDSKKASEKLLGSIDVDHTQYKFGHTKVFFKAGLLGLLEEMRDEKLAELITRTQAMCRGYLMRVEFKKMMERRESIFCIQYNVRSFMNVKHWPWMKLFFKIKPLLKSAESEKEMANMKEEFEKTKEELAKSEAKRKELEEKMVALVQEKNDLQLQVQAEADGLADAEERCDQLIKTKIQLEAKIKELTERAEEEEEMNAELTAKKRKLEDECSELKKDIDDLELTLAKVEKEKHATENKVSGRICHLHSGKEPRAITGLVWLLPLFIFAAFFLKEFQKMRRDLEEATLQHEATAAALRKKHADSTAELGEQIDNLQRVKQKLEKEKSELKMEIDDLASNMESVSKAKANLEKMCRSLEDQLSEIKSKEEEQQRIINDISAQRARLQTESGEYSRQVDEKDALISQLSRGKQAFTQQIEELKRHLDEEIK
;
A
#
# COMPACT_ATOMS: atom_id res chain seq x y z
N GLY A 1 -49.41 -8.57 -7.37
CA GLY A 1 -48.68 -8.27 -6.12
C GLY A 1 -49.44 -7.20 -5.38
N ALA A 2 -49.67 -7.38 -4.08
CA ALA A 2 -50.12 -6.30 -3.21
C ALA A 2 -48.92 -5.38 -2.90
N MET A 3 -49.17 -4.09 -2.68
CA MET A 3 -48.12 -3.09 -2.44
C MET A 3 -48.62 -2.07 -1.42
N GLU A 4 -47.99 -2.05 -0.24
CA GLU A 4 -48.38 -1.16 0.86
C GLU A 4 -47.75 0.22 0.68
N HIS A 5 -48.59 1.22 0.40
CA HIS A 5 -48.13 2.51 -0.10
C HIS A 5 -47.42 3.35 0.98
N GLU A 6 -47.81 3.24 2.25
CA GLU A 6 -47.20 4.00 3.35
C GLU A 6 -45.80 3.49 3.69
N LEU A 7 -45.61 2.16 3.74
CA LEU A 7 -44.31 1.54 3.91
C LEU A 7 -43.33 1.94 2.80
N VAL A 8 -43.79 1.91 1.54
CA VAL A 8 -43.00 2.37 0.39
C VAL A 8 -42.69 3.87 0.48
N LEU A 9 -43.66 4.71 0.87
CA LEU A 9 -43.44 6.15 1.04
C LEU A 9 -42.39 6.45 2.12
N HIS A 10 -42.38 5.69 3.22
CA HIS A 10 -41.35 5.78 4.26
C HIS A 10 -39.98 5.35 3.71
N GLN A 11 -39.88 4.18 3.07
CA GLN A 11 -38.64 3.68 2.45
C GLN A 11 -38.05 4.67 1.42
N LEU A 12 -38.86 5.24 0.53
CA LEU A 12 -38.42 6.20 -0.48
C LEU A 12 -37.88 7.52 0.12
N ARG A 13 -38.35 7.90 1.31
CA ARG A 13 -37.84 9.06 2.06
C ARG A 13 -36.54 8.72 2.78
N CYS A 14 -36.52 7.65 3.57
CA CYS A 14 -35.37 7.26 4.40
C CYS A 14 -34.16 6.84 3.54
N ASN A 15 -34.38 6.17 2.41
CA ASN A 15 -33.30 5.84 1.45
C ASN A 15 -32.90 7.02 0.54
N GLY A 16 -33.42 8.24 0.79
CA GLY A 16 -33.05 9.44 0.03
C GLY A 16 -33.42 9.42 -1.45
N VAL A 17 -34.33 8.54 -1.89
CA VAL A 17 -34.58 8.26 -3.33
C VAL A 17 -35.07 9.51 -4.07
N LEU A 18 -35.86 10.36 -3.41
CA LEU A 18 -36.29 11.64 -3.96
C LEU A 18 -35.13 12.61 -4.22
N GLU A 19 -34.06 12.57 -3.41
CA GLU A 19 -32.85 13.36 -3.62
C GLU A 19 -31.97 12.75 -4.71
N GLY A 20 -31.82 11.42 -4.71
CA GLY A 20 -31.15 10.67 -5.78
C GLY A 20 -31.75 10.97 -7.15
N ILE A 21 -33.09 10.93 -7.28
CA ILE A 21 -33.81 11.34 -8.51
C ILE A 21 -33.56 12.81 -8.84
N ARG A 22 -33.58 13.72 -7.85
CA ARG A 22 -33.36 15.16 -8.08
C ARG A 22 -31.94 15.46 -8.57
N ILE A 23 -30.94 14.78 -8.02
CA ILE A 23 -29.54 14.86 -8.45
C ILE A 23 -29.39 14.24 -9.85
N CYS A 24 -29.90 13.03 -10.09
CA CYS A 24 -29.84 12.38 -11.41
C CYS A 24 -30.55 13.17 -12.52
N ARG A 25 -31.62 13.92 -12.20
CA ARG A 25 -32.32 14.80 -13.17
C ARG A 25 -31.54 16.08 -13.50
N LYS A 26 -30.66 16.54 -12.61
CA LYS A 26 -29.78 17.70 -12.84
C LYS A 26 -28.41 17.31 -13.40
N GLY A 27 -27.95 16.10 -13.07
CA GLY A 27 -26.65 15.55 -13.44
C GLY A 27 -26.64 14.78 -14.74
N PHE A 28 -25.55 14.05 -14.95
CA PHE A 28 -25.23 13.33 -16.18
C PHE A 28 -24.70 11.94 -15.79
N PRO A 29 -25.55 10.89 -15.73
CA PRO A 29 -25.17 9.59 -15.18
C PRO A 29 -24.16 8.84 -16.06
N SER A 30 -24.20 9.05 -17.38
CA SER A 30 -23.32 8.38 -18.35
C SER A 30 -22.06 9.22 -18.61
N ARG A 31 -20.88 8.59 -18.58
CA ARG A 31 -19.57 9.25 -18.75
C ARG A 31 -18.63 8.42 -19.62
N ILE A 32 -18.04 9.01 -20.66
CA ILE A 32 -17.19 8.32 -21.66
C ILE A 32 -15.89 9.11 -21.86
N LEU A 33 -14.75 8.43 -22.06
CA LEU A 33 -13.47 9.07 -22.38
C LEU A 33 -13.49 9.69 -23.78
N TYR A 34 -12.78 10.81 -23.97
CA TYR A 34 -12.71 11.48 -25.28
C TYR A 34 -12.11 10.60 -26.38
N ALA A 35 -11.20 9.68 -26.05
CA ALA A 35 -10.63 8.73 -27.01
C ALA A 35 -11.70 7.73 -27.50
N ASP A 36 -12.34 7.02 -26.57
CA ASP A 36 -13.41 6.05 -26.86
C ASP A 36 -14.56 6.70 -27.64
N PHE A 37 -14.99 7.90 -27.24
CA PHE A 37 -16.06 8.63 -27.91
C PHE A 37 -15.68 8.97 -29.36
N LYS A 38 -14.50 9.56 -29.58
CA LYS A 38 -13.95 9.84 -30.92
C LYS A 38 -13.87 8.57 -31.77
N GLN A 39 -13.42 7.45 -31.22
CA GLN A 39 -13.25 6.20 -31.96
C GLN A 39 -14.59 5.53 -32.29
N ARG A 40 -15.54 5.46 -31.35
CA ARG A 40 -16.85 4.82 -31.54
C ARG A 40 -17.72 5.55 -32.56
N TYR A 41 -17.81 6.87 -32.44
CA TYR A 41 -18.80 7.66 -33.17
C TYR A 41 -18.25 8.35 -34.44
N LYS A 42 -16.96 8.24 -34.78
CA LYS A 42 -16.41 8.76 -36.07
C LYS A 42 -17.24 8.28 -37.28
N VAL A 43 -17.81 7.08 -37.21
CA VAL A 43 -18.67 6.50 -38.26
C VAL A 43 -19.97 7.29 -38.53
N LEU A 44 -20.48 8.06 -37.55
CA LEU A 44 -21.67 8.90 -37.73
C LEU A 44 -21.43 10.04 -38.73
N ASN A 45 -20.26 10.67 -38.66
CA ASN A 45 -19.87 11.75 -39.57
C ASN A 45 -18.34 11.77 -39.76
N ALA A 46 -17.86 10.99 -40.74
CA ALA A 46 -16.44 10.92 -41.06
C ALA A 46 -15.87 12.29 -41.51
N SER A 47 -16.67 13.11 -42.19
CA SER A 47 -16.28 14.44 -42.70
C SER A 47 -16.04 15.47 -41.59
N ALA A 48 -16.55 15.26 -40.37
CA ALA A 48 -16.34 16.17 -39.23
C ALA A 48 -14.90 16.14 -38.68
N ILE A 49 -14.12 15.08 -38.99
CA ILE A 49 -12.73 14.89 -38.55
C ILE A 49 -11.85 14.63 -39.77
N PRO A 50 -11.18 15.68 -40.32
CA PRO A 50 -10.24 15.53 -41.44
C PRO A 50 -9.19 14.44 -41.18
N GLU A 51 -8.98 13.58 -42.17
CA GLU A 51 -8.02 12.48 -42.07
C GLU A 51 -6.57 12.99 -42.21
N GLY A 52 -5.64 12.31 -41.53
CA GLY A 52 -4.21 12.69 -41.50
C GLY A 52 -3.84 13.81 -40.51
N GLN A 53 -4.76 14.68 -40.09
CA GLN A 53 -4.45 15.72 -39.10
C GLN A 53 -4.63 15.22 -37.65
N PHE A 54 -3.60 15.35 -36.82
CA PHE A 54 -3.72 15.08 -35.38
C PHE A 54 -4.58 16.16 -34.69
N ILE A 55 -5.87 15.85 -34.54
CA ILE A 55 -6.81 16.67 -33.76
C ILE A 55 -6.97 16.05 -32.37
N ASP A 56 -6.69 16.85 -31.34
CA ASP A 56 -6.96 16.56 -29.93
C ASP A 56 -8.34 15.90 -29.75
N SER A 57 -8.39 14.81 -28.98
CA SER A 57 -9.60 14.01 -28.79
C SER A 57 -10.76 14.78 -28.17
N LYS A 58 -10.49 15.82 -27.36
CA LYS A 58 -11.55 16.73 -26.89
C LYS A 58 -12.12 17.55 -28.04
N LYS A 59 -11.31 18.33 -28.74
CA LYS A 59 -11.75 19.13 -29.91
C LYS A 59 -12.39 18.31 -31.03
N ALA A 60 -11.93 17.08 -31.24
CA ALA A 60 -12.53 16.14 -32.19
C ALA A 60 -13.94 15.72 -31.74
N SER A 61 -14.15 15.43 -30.46
CA SER A 61 -15.45 15.07 -29.89
C SER A 61 -16.42 16.26 -29.87
N GLU A 62 -15.91 17.48 -29.62
CA GLU A 62 -16.66 18.73 -29.69
C GLU A 62 -17.18 18.99 -31.11
N LYS A 63 -16.31 18.87 -32.13
CA LYS A 63 -16.72 18.95 -33.54
C LYS A 63 -17.69 17.85 -33.96
N LEU A 64 -17.52 16.63 -33.47
CA LEU A 64 -18.36 15.49 -33.84
C LEU A 64 -19.77 15.67 -33.28
N LEU A 65 -19.92 15.97 -31.98
CA LEU A 65 -21.23 16.27 -31.38
C LEU A 65 -21.87 17.54 -31.96
N GLY A 66 -21.08 18.55 -32.32
CA GLY A 66 -21.57 19.74 -33.04
C GLY A 66 -21.92 19.51 -34.52
N SER A 67 -21.73 18.30 -35.05
CA SER A 67 -22.06 17.92 -36.43
C SER A 67 -23.24 16.94 -36.54
N ILE A 68 -23.86 16.61 -35.40
CA ILE A 68 -25.06 15.77 -35.26
C ILE A 68 -26.13 16.66 -34.62
N ASP A 69 -27.37 16.56 -35.07
CA ASP A 69 -28.48 17.36 -34.52
C ASP A 69 -28.92 16.81 -33.15
N VAL A 70 -28.24 17.28 -32.09
CA VAL A 70 -28.42 16.85 -30.70
C VAL A 70 -28.48 18.06 -29.77
N ASP A 71 -29.50 18.09 -28.90
CA ASP A 71 -29.66 19.14 -27.89
C ASP A 71 -28.43 19.29 -26.97
N HIS A 72 -27.77 20.45 -27.06
CA HIS A 72 -26.63 20.85 -26.23
C HIS A 72 -26.93 20.95 -24.72
N THR A 73 -28.19 20.85 -24.27
CA THR A 73 -28.50 20.67 -22.84
C THR A 73 -28.31 19.22 -22.36
N GLN A 74 -28.30 18.22 -23.24
CA GLN A 74 -28.28 16.80 -22.88
C GLN A 74 -26.87 16.24 -22.65
N TYR A 75 -25.82 16.97 -23.01
CA TYR A 75 -24.43 16.59 -22.74
C TYR A 75 -23.58 17.76 -22.21
N LYS A 76 -22.44 17.44 -21.59
CA LYS A 76 -21.42 18.39 -21.13
C LYS A 76 -20.00 17.86 -21.31
N PHE A 77 -19.08 18.77 -21.59
CA PHE A 77 -17.64 18.51 -21.77
C PHE A 77 -16.87 18.72 -20.47
N GLY A 78 -16.24 17.67 -19.96
CA GLY A 78 -15.27 17.78 -18.86
C GLY A 78 -13.83 18.01 -19.34
N HIS A 79 -12.87 17.78 -18.46
CA HIS A 79 -11.43 17.81 -18.81
C HIS A 79 -11.00 16.53 -19.56
N THR A 80 -11.42 15.35 -19.10
CA THR A 80 -11.00 14.04 -19.65
C THR A 80 -12.15 13.21 -20.24
N LYS A 81 -13.40 13.57 -19.94
CA LYS A 81 -14.61 12.78 -20.29
C LYS A 81 -15.74 13.67 -20.81
N VAL A 82 -16.56 13.12 -21.70
CA VAL A 82 -17.89 13.65 -22.05
C VAL A 82 -18.91 13.04 -21.10
N PHE A 83 -19.89 13.84 -20.70
CA PHE A 83 -20.97 13.47 -19.80
C PHE A 83 -22.32 13.59 -20.52
N PHE A 84 -23.20 12.60 -20.37
CA PHE A 84 -24.50 12.53 -21.05
C PHE A 84 -25.65 12.30 -20.05
N LYS A 85 -26.81 12.89 -20.34
CA LYS A 85 -28.08 12.52 -19.68
C LYS A 85 -28.50 11.10 -20.10
N ALA A 86 -29.38 10.49 -19.30
CA ALA A 86 -30.03 9.24 -19.68
C ALA A 86 -30.81 9.42 -21.00
N GLY A 87 -30.92 8.35 -21.79
CA GLY A 87 -31.55 8.37 -23.12
C GLY A 87 -30.58 8.72 -24.26
N LEU A 88 -29.90 9.86 -24.20
CA LEU A 88 -29.07 10.36 -25.31
C LEU A 88 -28.01 9.36 -25.78
N LEU A 89 -27.35 8.65 -24.86
CA LEU A 89 -26.35 7.65 -25.25
C LEU A 89 -26.95 6.48 -26.05
N GLY A 90 -28.21 6.11 -25.80
CA GLY A 90 -28.92 5.10 -26.59
C GLY A 90 -29.16 5.57 -28.01
N LEU A 91 -29.65 6.80 -28.18
CA LEU A 91 -29.86 7.43 -29.50
C LEU A 91 -28.56 7.49 -30.32
N LEU A 92 -27.42 7.81 -29.69
CA LEU A 92 -26.12 7.85 -30.35
C LEU A 92 -25.59 6.47 -30.77
N GLU A 93 -25.97 5.39 -30.09
CA GLU A 93 -25.67 4.02 -30.52
C GLU A 93 -26.66 3.55 -31.61
N GLU A 94 -27.95 3.90 -31.51
CA GLU A 94 -28.97 3.58 -32.52
C GLU A 94 -28.64 4.18 -33.90
N MET A 95 -28.35 5.49 -33.95
CA MET A 95 -27.87 6.17 -35.17
C MET A 95 -26.56 5.56 -35.71
N ARG A 96 -25.74 4.97 -34.82
CA ARG A 96 -24.45 4.36 -35.18
C ARG A 96 -24.65 2.97 -35.76
N ASP A 97 -25.55 2.18 -35.21
CA ASP A 97 -25.88 0.85 -35.71
C ASP A 97 -26.62 0.91 -37.05
N GLU A 98 -27.45 1.92 -37.31
CA GLU A 98 -27.97 2.21 -38.66
C GLU A 98 -26.84 2.42 -39.69
N LYS A 99 -25.86 3.27 -39.39
CA LYS A 99 -24.73 3.55 -40.29
C LYS A 99 -23.79 2.34 -40.43
N LEU A 100 -23.62 1.56 -39.37
CA LEU A 100 -22.89 0.29 -39.45
C LEU A 100 -23.64 -0.75 -40.30
N ALA A 101 -24.98 -0.82 -40.24
CA ALA A 101 -25.77 -1.72 -41.07
C ALA A 101 -25.62 -1.41 -42.58
N GLU A 102 -25.62 -0.12 -42.96
CA GLU A 102 -25.30 0.30 -44.34
C GLU A 102 -23.91 -0.19 -44.80
N LEU A 103 -22.87 0.07 -43.98
CA LEU A 103 -21.48 -0.25 -44.31
C LEU A 103 -21.24 -1.76 -44.34
N ILE A 104 -21.75 -2.50 -43.35
CA ILE A 104 -21.67 -3.96 -43.28
C ILE A 104 -22.38 -4.59 -44.48
N THR A 105 -23.53 -4.06 -44.92
CA THR A 105 -24.24 -4.57 -46.10
C THR A 105 -23.39 -4.41 -47.37
N ARG A 106 -22.71 -3.26 -47.56
CA ARG A 106 -21.79 -3.04 -48.69
C ARG A 106 -20.58 -4.00 -48.64
N THR A 107 -19.98 -4.19 -47.46
CA THR A 107 -18.87 -5.12 -47.25
C THR A 107 -19.29 -6.57 -47.52
N GLN A 108 -20.43 -7.01 -46.99
CA GLN A 108 -20.97 -8.36 -47.27
C GLN A 108 -21.26 -8.57 -48.76
N ALA A 109 -21.77 -7.56 -49.47
CA ALA A 109 -21.98 -7.62 -50.92
C ALA A 109 -20.66 -7.81 -51.68
N MET A 110 -19.59 -7.10 -51.27
CA MET A 110 -18.25 -7.31 -51.84
C MET A 110 -17.70 -8.72 -51.55
N CYS A 111 -17.84 -9.22 -50.32
CA CYS A 111 -17.40 -10.56 -49.94
C CYS A 111 -18.15 -11.66 -50.72
N ARG A 112 -19.48 -11.56 -50.83
CA ARG A 112 -20.30 -12.48 -51.64
C ARG A 112 -19.92 -12.42 -53.11
N GLY A 113 -19.72 -11.22 -53.66
CA GLY A 113 -19.27 -11.02 -55.04
C GLY A 113 -17.87 -11.58 -55.31
N TYR A 114 -16.93 -11.46 -54.37
CA TYR A 114 -15.60 -12.07 -54.47
C TYR A 114 -15.68 -13.59 -54.45
N LEU A 115 -16.40 -14.18 -53.48
CA LEU A 115 -16.57 -15.62 -53.34
C LEU A 115 -17.19 -16.23 -54.61
N MET A 116 -18.21 -15.60 -55.18
CA MET A 116 -18.84 -16.06 -56.43
C MET A 116 -17.92 -15.91 -57.65
N ARG A 117 -17.04 -14.90 -57.72
CA ARG A 117 -16.02 -14.80 -58.78
C ARG A 117 -14.97 -15.91 -58.67
N VAL A 118 -14.54 -16.24 -57.45
CA VAL A 118 -13.60 -17.35 -57.20
C VAL A 118 -14.22 -18.70 -57.61
N GLU A 119 -15.45 -18.99 -57.20
CA GLU A 119 -16.10 -20.25 -57.58
C GLU A 119 -16.48 -20.30 -59.06
N PHE A 120 -16.88 -19.18 -59.67
CA PHE A 120 -17.09 -19.10 -61.12
C PHE A 120 -15.82 -19.40 -61.93
N LYS A 121 -14.64 -18.96 -61.45
CA LYS A 121 -13.35 -19.34 -62.07
C LYS A 121 -13.16 -20.86 -62.06
N LYS A 122 -13.44 -21.53 -60.93
CA LYS A 122 -13.39 -23.01 -60.86
C LYS A 122 -14.42 -23.67 -61.79
N MET A 123 -15.62 -23.09 -61.95
CA MET A 123 -16.62 -23.59 -62.90
C MET A 123 -16.13 -23.48 -64.36
N MET A 124 -15.47 -22.39 -64.72
CA MET A 124 -14.86 -22.20 -66.04
C MET A 124 -13.68 -23.17 -66.27
N GLU A 125 -12.79 -23.33 -65.29
CA GLU A 125 -11.68 -24.29 -65.33
C GLU A 125 -12.19 -25.73 -65.50
N ARG A 126 -13.25 -26.11 -64.78
CA ARG A 126 -13.95 -27.39 -64.97
C ARG A 126 -14.51 -27.53 -66.38
N ARG A 127 -15.15 -26.48 -66.93
CA ARG A 127 -15.73 -26.49 -68.28
C ARG A 127 -14.66 -26.67 -69.37
N GLU A 128 -13.54 -25.97 -69.27
CA GLU A 128 -12.42 -26.11 -70.22
C GLU A 128 -11.72 -27.47 -70.08
N SER A 129 -11.54 -27.95 -68.83
CA SER A 129 -11.02 -29.29 -68.55
C SER A 129 -11.86 -30.39 -69.19
N ILE A 130 -13.20 -30.26 -69.21
CA ILE A 130 -14.09 -31.22 -69.89
C ILE A 130 -13.80 -31.28 -71.40
N PHE A 131 -13.61 -30.14 -72.08
CA PHE A 131 -13.26 -30.13 -73.51
C PHE A 131 -11.87 -30.77 -73.76
N CYS A 132 -10.88 -30.41 -72.94
CA CYS A 132 -9.54 -31.02 -73.00
C CYS A 132 -9.57 -32.54 -72.77
N ILE A 133 -10.32 -33.03 -71.77
CA ILE A 133 -10.47 -34.47 -71.49
C ILE A 133 -11.16 -35.16 -72.66
N GLN A 134 -12.29 -34.63 -73.16
CA GLN A 134 -12.98 -35.23 -74.30
C GLN A 134 -12.11 -35.29 -75.56
N TYR A 135 -11.35 -34.24 -75.87
CA TYR A 135 -10.45 -34.22 -77.01
C TYR A 135 -9.29 -35.21 -76.85
N ASN A 136 -8.62 -35.21 -75.69
CA ASN A 136 -7.52 -36.14 -75.42
C ASN A 136 -7.97 -37.59 -75.39
N VAL A 137 -9.18 -37.91 -74.88
CA VAL A 137 -9.73 -39.27 -74.94
C VAL A 137 -10.00 -39.69 -76.39
N ARG A 138 -10.59 -38.83 -77.24
CA ARG A 138 -10.79 -39.14 -78.67
C ARG A 138 -9.44 -39.35 -79.39
N SER A 139 -8.47 -38.47 -79.17
CA SER A 139 -7.12 -38.58 -79.73
C SER A 139 -6.42 -39.87 -79.27
N PHE A 140 -6.43 -40.17 -77.98
CA PHE A 140 -5.88 -41.40 -77.42
C PHE A 140 -6.58 -42.65 -77.95
N MET A 141 -7.90 -42.64 -78.15
CA MET A 141 -8.62 -43.78 -78.74
C MET A 141 -8.18 -44.08 -80.19
N ASN A 142 -7.74 -43.09 -80.95
CA ASN A 142 -7.13 -43.29 -82.26
C ASN A 142 -5.67 -43.78 -82.13
N VAL A 143 -4.88 -43.14 -81.27
CA VAL A 143 -3.42 -43.33 -81.21
C VAL A 143 -2.99 -44.57 -80.40
N LYS A 144 -3.80 -45.06 -79.44
CA LYS A 144 -3.50 -46.22 -78.56
C LYS A 144 -3.10 -47.51 -79.30
N HIS A 145 -3.57 -47.67 -80.55
CA HIS A 145 -3.30 -48.87 -81.36
C HIS A 145 -2.10 -48.70 -82.31
N TRP A 146 -1.62 -47.46 -82.51
CA TRP A 146 -0.54 -47.13 -83.43
C TRP A 146 0.81 -47.73 -82.96
N PRO A 147 1.59 -48.40 -83.83
CA PRO A 147 2.83 -49.06 -83.43
C PRO A 147 3.86 -48.13 -82.77
N TRP A 148 4.03 -46.91 -83.30
CA TRP A 148 4.98 -45.93 -82.76
C TRP A 148 4.63 -45.48 -81.33
N MET A 149 3.35 -45.32 -81.01
CA MET A 149 2.94 -44.98 -79.64
C MET A 149 3.17 -46.15 -78.66
N LYS A 150 2.94 -47.38 -79.11
CA LYS A 150 3.25 -48.60 -78.32
C LYS A 150 4.75 -48.73 -78.04
N LEU A 151 5.60 -48.34 -78.97
CA LEU A 151 7.05 -48.28 -78.78
C LEU A 151 7.42 -47.18 -77.77
N PHE A 152 6.88 -45.97 -77.92
CA PHE A 152 7.11 -44.85 -76.99
C PHE A 152 6.73 -45.22 -75.55
N PHE A 153 5.57 -45.85 -75.32
CA PHE A 153 5.16 -46.30 -73.99
C PHE A 153 6.08 -47.38 -73.37
N LYS A 154 6.78 -48.19 -74.18
CA LYS A 154 7.78 -49.14 -73.67
C LYS A 154 9.11 -48.45 -73.32
N ILE A 155 9.48 -47.40 -74.04
CA ILE A 155 10.75 -46.67 -73.83
C ILE A 155 10.63 -45.65 -72.70
N LYS A 156 9.49 -44.95 -72.56
CA LYS A 156 9.31 -43.87 -71.57
C LYS A 156 9.71 -44.24 -70.12
N PRO A 157 9.27 -45.36 -69.52
CA PRO A 157 9.64 -45.70 -68.13
C PRO A 157 11.11 -46.13 -67.95
N LEU A 158 11.88 -46.29 -69.04
CA LEU A 158 13.33 -46.51 -68.96
C LEU A 158 14.11 -45.18 -68.80
N LEU A 159 13.46 -44.03 -69.05
CA LEU A 159 14.04 -42.69 -68.92
C LEU A 159 13.97 -42.18 -67.46
N LYS A 160 14.60 -42.92 -66.54
CA LYS A 160 14.56 -42.67 -65.08
C LYS A 160 14.98 -41.26 -64.61
N SER A 161 15.69 -40.50 -65.46
CA SER A 161 16.14 -39.14 -65.13
C SER A 161 14.98 -38.15 -64.91
N ALA A 162 13.93 -38.20 -65.73
CA ALA A 162 12.90 -37.14 -65.77
C ALA A 162 11.92 -37.13 -64.58
N GLU A 163 11.82 -38.24 -63.85
CA GLU A 163 10.98 -38.35 -62.64
C GLU A 163 11.82 -38.07 -61.39
N SER A 164 12.99 -38.70 -61.28
CA SER A 164 13.93 -38.45 -60.17
C SER A 164 14.44 -37.00 -60.08
N GLU A 165 14.57 -36.28 -61.21
CA GLU A 165 14.92 -34.85 -61.21
C GLU A 165 13.82 -33.97 -60.58
N LYS A 166 12.54 -34.32 -60.76
CA LYS A 166 11.41 -33.61 -60.14
C LYS A 166 11.27 -33.90 -58.66
N GLU A 167 11.43 -35.17 -58.26
CA GLU A 167 11.44 -35.56 -56.85
C GLU A 167 12.58 -34.84 -56.11
N MET A 168 13.77 -34.78 -56.72
CA MET A 168 14.91 -34.04 -56.17
C MET A 168 14.69 -32.52 -56.11
N ALA A 169 13.94 -31.94 -57.05
CA ALA A 169 13.58 -30.51 -57.00
C ALA A 169 12.63 -30.22 -55.82
N ASN A 170 11.55 -31.00 -55.68
CA ASN A 170 10.60 -30.85 -54.58
C ASN A 170 11.27 -31.03 -53.21
N MET A 171 12.05 -32.11 -53.03
CA MET A 171 12.77 -32.36 -51.77
C MET A 171 13.74 -31.24 -51.40
N LYS A 172 14.36 -30.56 -52.37
CA LYS A 172 15.24 -29.39 -52.10
C LYS A 172 14.44 -28.18 -51.62
N GLU A 173 13.27 -27.92 -52.21
CA GLU A 173 12.41 -26.81 -51.80
C GLU A 173 11.83 -27.04 -50.39
N GLU A 174 11.39 -28.26 -50.08
CA GLU A 174 10.90 -28.66 -48.75
C GLU A 174 12.01 -28.62 -47.69
N PHE A 175 13.23 -29.07 -48.04
CA PHE A 175 14.38 -29.03 -47.15
C PHE A 175 14.77 -27.60 -46.78
N GLU A 176 14.92 -26.68 -47.75
CA GLU A 176 15.30 -25.29 -47.46
C GLU A 176 14.21 -24.54 -46.69
N LYS A 177 12.92 -24.77 -46.98
CA LYS A 177 11.81 -24.23 -46.15
C LYS A 177 11.90 -24.71 -44.70
N THR A 178 12.03 -26.02 -44.49
CA THR A 178 12.12 -26.63 -43.15
C THR A 178 13.32 -26.09 -42.38
N LYS A 179 14.46 -25.92 -43.06
CA LYS A 179 15.72 -25.38 -42.52
C LYS A 179 15.61 -23.89 -42.17
N GLU A 180 14.93 -23.08 -42.99
CA GLU A 180 14.62 -21.69 -42.65
C GLU A 180 13.68 -21.57 -41.44
N GLU A 181 12.63 -22.41 -41.38
CA GLU A 181 11.67 -22.41 -40.26
C GLU A 181 12.31 -22.87 -38.96
N LEU A 182 13.15 -23.91 -38.99
CA LEU A 182 13.96 -24.36 -37.85
C LEU A 182 14.86 -23.24 -37.33
N ALA A 183 15.62 -22.57 -38.21
CA ALA A 183 16.51 -21.47 -37.80
C ALA A 183 15.74 -20.28 -37.18
N LYS A 184 14.58 -19.92 -37.75
CA LYS A 184 13.68 -18.88 -37.20
C LYS A 184 13.08 -19.28 -35.85
N SER A 185 12.80 -20.57 -35.64
CA SER A 185 12.29 -21.13 -34.39
C SER A 185 13.37 -21.14 -33.30
N GLU A 186 14.59 -21.62 -33.62
CA GLU A 186 15.71 -21.65 -32.68
C GLU A 186 16.15 -20.25 -32.22
N ALA A 187 16.13 -19.27 -33.11
CA ALA A 187 16.42 -17.87 -32.76
C ALA A 187 15.41 -17.33 -31.73
N LYS A 188 14.10 -17.52 -31.99
CA LYS A 188 13.04 -17.13 -31.05
C LYS A 188 13.11 -17.89 -29.72
N ARG A 189 13.45 -19.18 -29.74
CA ARG A 189 13.61 -19.98 -28.51
C ARG A 189 14.69 -19.39 -27.61
N LYS A 190 15.86 -19.02 -28.17
CA LYS A 190 16.95 -18.39 -27.41
C LYS A 190 16.53 -17.03 -26.83
N GLU A 191 15.90 -16.17 -27.63
CA GLU A 191 15.40 -14.86 -27.18
C GLU A 191 14.40 -14.98 -26.01
N LEU A 192 13.55 -16.01 -26.03
CA LEU A 192 12.60 -16.29 -24.95
C LEU A 192 13.26 -16.94 -23.72
N GLU A 193 14.24 -17.81 -23.90
CA GLU A 193 15.02 -18.41 -22.81
C GLU A 193 15.84 -17.35 -22.06
N GLU A 194 16.49 -16.43 -22.76
CA GLU A 194 17.21 -15.29 -22.17
C GLU A 194 16.28 -14.39 -21.33
N LYS A 195 15.08 -14.08 -21.86
CA LYS A 195 14.05 -13.32 -21.11
C LYS A 195 13.51 -14.10 -19.91
N MET A 196 13.35 -15.40 -20.02
CA MET A 196 12.89 -16.24 -18.90
C MET A 196 13.93 -16.30 -17.78
N VAL A 197 15.22 -16.38 -18.10
CA VAL A 197 16.30 -16.32 -17.10
C VAL A 197 16.30 -14.97 -16.37
N ALA A 198 16.15 -13.85 -17.10
CA ALA A 198 16.06 -12.52 -16.50
C ALA A 198 14.87 -12.41 -15.52
N LEU A 199 13.67 -12.82 -15.93
CA LEU A 199 12.47 -12.79 -15.08
C LEU A 199 12.58 -13.72 -13.86
N VAL A 200 13.26 -14.87 -13.99
CA VAL A 200 13.55 -15.76 -12.85
C VAL A 200 14.54 -15.12 -11.89
N GLN A 201 15.55 -14.39 -12.38
CA GLN A 201 16.47 -13.65 -11.53
C GLN A 201 15.75 -12.50 -10.79
N GLU A 202 15.02 -11.63 -11.49
CA GLU A 202 14.24 -10.54 -10.88
C GLU A 202 13.27 -11.06 -9.80
N LYS A 203 12.60 -12.20 -10.06
CA LYS A 203 11.75 -12.86 -9.07
C LYS A 203 12.54 -13.30 -7.82
N ASN A 204 13.71 -13.90 -7.99
CA ASN A 204 14.53 -14.37 -6.88
C ASN A 204 15.07 -13.19 -6.05
N ASP A 205 15.51 -12.12 -6.71
CA ASP A 205 16.02 -10.91 -6.07
C ASP A 205 14.90 -10.21 -5.27
N LEU A 206 13.69 -10.09 -5.83
CA LEU A 206 12.50 -9.61 -5.13
C LEU A 206 12.08 -10.53 -3.96
N GLN A 207 12.19 -11.86 -4.12
CA GLN A 207 11.88 -12.80 -3.04
C GLN A 207 12.89 -12.68 -1.87
N LEU A 208 14.16 -12.42 -2.15
CA LEU A 208 15.17 -12.13 -1.13
C LEU A 208 14.93 -10.78 -0.44
N GLN A 209 14.53 -9.74 -1.19
CA GLN A 209 14.14 -8.45 -0.60
C GLN A 209 12.92 -8.60 0.32
N VAL A 210 11.88 -9.32 -0.11
CA VAL A 210 10.66 -9.56 0.71
C VAL A 210 10.99 -10.37 1.97
N GLN A 211 11.91 -11.33 1.92
CA GLN A 211 12.36 -12.02 3.13
C GLN A 211 13.09 -11.07 4.09
N ALA A 212 14.02 -10.25 3.59
CA ALA A 212 14.76 -9.29 4.42
C ALA A 212 13.84 -8.19 5.03
N GLU A 213 12.81 -7.75 4.30
CA GLU A 213 11.79 -6.84 4.82
C GLU A 213 10.88 -7.52 5.86
N ALA A 214 10.58 -8.82 5.72
CA ALA A 214 9.81 -9.59 6.70
C ALA A 214 10.62 -9.87 7.99
N ASP A 215 11.91 -10.21 7.87
CA ASP A 215 12.80 -10.40 9.01
C ASP A 215 12.99 -9.07 9.77
N GLY A 216 13.20 -7.96 9.04
CA GLY A 216 13.27 -6.61 9.61
C GLY A 216 11.95 -6.10 10.23
N LEU A 217 10.80 -6.60 9.75
CA LEU A 217 9.50 -6.38 10.38
C LEU A 217 9.42 -7.14 11.71
N ALA A 218 9.82 -8.41 11.76
CA ALA A 218 9.82 -9.20 13.00
C ALA A 218 10.72 -8.58 14.08
N ASP A 219 11.91 -8.10 13.70
CA ASP A 219 12.81 -7.34 14.59
C ASP A 219 12.18 -6.03 15.09
N ALA A 220 11.30 -5.39 14.30
CA ALA A 220 10.55 -4.20 14.72
C ALA A 220 9.37 -4.55 15.64
N GLU A 221 8.64 -5.63 15.34
CA GLU A 221 7.55 -6.14 16.18
C GLU A 221 8.06 -6.59 17.54
N GLU A 222 9.18 -7.33 17.65
CA GLU A 222 9.72 -7.72 18.95
C GLU A 222 10.14 -6.51 19.79
N ARG A 223 10.77 -5.49 19.18
CA ARG A 223 11.10 -4.23 19.87
C ARG A 223 9.85 -3.48 20.33
N CYS A 224 8.79 -3.43 19.53
CA CYS A 224 7.49 -2.89 19.95
C CYS A 224 6.92 -3.68 21.15
N ASP A 225 7.01 -5.01 21.12
CA ASP A 225 6.50 -5.88 22.17
C ASP A 225 7.29 -5.74 23.49
N GLN A 226 8.62 -5.57 23.41
CA GLN A 226 9.48 -5.22 24.53
C GLN A 226 9.14 -3.83 25.11
N LEU A 227 8.86 -2.84 24.26
CA LEU A 227 8.41 -1.50 24.68
C LEU A 227 7.01 -1.53 25.32
N ILE A 228 6.10 -2.37 24.85
CA ILE A 228 4.78 -2.58 25.48
C ILE A 228 4.93 -3.22 26.86
N LYS A 229 5.76 -4.26 26.99
CA LYS A 229 6.04 -4.94 28.28
C LYS A 229 6.66 -3.98 29.31
N THR A 230 7.65 -3.19 28.91
CA THR A 230 8.27 -2.19 29.78
C THR A 230 7.35 -1.02 30.10
N LYS A 231 6.52 -0.56 29.15
CA LYS A 231 5.45 0.43 29.40
C LYS A 231 4.50 -0.05 30.50
N ILE A 232 4.00 -1.29 30.43
CA ILE A 232 3.08 -1.85 31.43
C ILE A 232 3.72 -1.88 32.82
N GLN A 233 5.01 -2.22 32.92
CA GLN A 233 5.76 -2.18 34.18
C GLN A 233 5.92 -0.75 34.73
N LEU A 234 6.10 0.25 33.86
CA LEU A 234 6.17 1.66 34.27
C LEU A 234 4.80 2.21 34.68
N GLU A 235 3.73 1.88 33.96
CA GLU A 235 2.36 2.24 34.34
C GLU A 235 1.95 1.63 35.70
N ALA A 236 2.40 0.41 36.01
CA ALA A 236 2.22 -0.20 37.33
C ALA A 236 2.97 0.56 38.43
N LYS A 237 4.25 0.88 38.22
CA LYS A 237 5.06 1.67 39.18
C LYS A 237 4.54 3.09 39.38
N ILE A 238 3.99 3.72 38.34
CA ILE A 238 3.36 5.04 38.46
C ILE A 238 2.14 4.97 39.38
N LYS A 239 1.31 3.92 39.30
CA LYS A 239 0.17 3.71 40.21
C LYS A 239 0.65 3.49 41.65
N GLU A 240 1.57 2.57 41.87
CA GLU A 240 2.17 2.30 43.20
C GLU A 240 2.71 3.58 43.87
N LEU A 241 3.41 4.42 43.10
CA LEU A 241 3.94 5.69 43.58
C LEU A 241 2.88 6.79 43.75
N THR A 242 1.74 6.71 43.05
CA THR A 242 0.62 7.64 43.20
C THR A 242 -0.22 7.28 44.42
N GLU A 243 -0.60 6.01 44.57
CA GLU A 243 -1.31 5.48 45.74
C GLU A 243 -0.52 5.79 47.02
N ARG A 244 0.80 5.57 47.02
CA ARG A 244 1.67 5.94 48.15
C ARG A 244 1.78 7.46 48.37
N ALA A 245 1.73 8.29 47.33
CA ALA A 245 1.73 9.74 47.50
C ALA A 245 0.42 10.22 48.14
N GLU A 246 -0.71 9.63 47.78
CA GLU A 246 -2.02 9.88 48.39
C GLU A 246 -2.05 9.47 49.87
N GLU A 247 -1.46 8.31 50.23
CA GLU A 247 -1.29 7.89 51.64
C GLU A 247 -0.46 8.88 52.48
N GLU A 248 0.68 9.35 51.94
CA GLU A 248 1.55 10.31 52.64
C GLU A 248 0.92 11.72 52.70
N GLU A 249 0.10 12.12 51.71
CA GLU A 249 -0.71 13.35 51.79
C GLU A 249 -1.83 13.25 52.84
N GLU A 250 -2.51 12.11 52.96
CA GLU A 250 -3.50 11.88 54.03
C GLU A 250 -2.83 11.91 55.43
N MET A 251 -1.70 11.22 55.61
CA MET A 251 -0.93 11.29 56.86
C MET A 251 -0.46 12.71 57.18
N ASN A 252 -0.02 13.49 56.18
CA ASN A 252 0.39 14.88 56.37
C ASN A 252 -0.80 15.79 56.75
N ALA A 253 -1.98 15.55 56.17
CA ALA A 253 -3.21 16.22 56.55
C ALA A 253 -3.63 15.86 58.00
N GLU A 254 -3.56 14.59 58.39
CA GLU A 254 -3.77 14.16 59.77
C GLU A 254 -2.79 14.83 60.74
N LEU A 255 -1.49 14.81 60.44
CA LEU A 255 -0.45 15.42 61.27
C LEU A 255 -0.65 16.93 61.40
N THR A 256 -1.06 17.60 60.32
CA THR A 256 -1.41 19.03 60.34
C THR A 256 -2.65 19.31 61.20
N ALA A 257 -3.67 18.43 61.17
CA ALA A 257 -4.85 18.55 62.02
C ALA A 257 -4.55 18.25 63.51
N LYS A 258 -3.73 17.24 63.78
CA LYS A 258 -3.23 16.90 65.13
C LYS A 258 -2.37 18.04 65.69
N LYS A 259 -1.50 18.62 64.86
CA LYS A 259 -0.69 19.81 65.20
C LYS A 259 -1.58 21.00 65.59
N ARG A 260 -2.61 21.33 64.80
CA ARG A 260 -3.53 22.43 65.14
C ARG A 260 -4.18 22.25 66.49
N LYS A 261 -4.70 21.06 66.81
CA LYS A 261 -5.26 20.76 68.15
C LYS A 261 -4.25 20.99 69.27
N LEU A 262 -3.01 20.52 69.11
CA LEU A 262 -1.95 20.75 70.09
C LEU A 262 -1.55 22.24 70.20
N GLU A 263 -1.60 23.00 69.10
CA GLU A 263 -1.39 24.45 69.10
C GLU A 263 -2.55 25.20 69.80
N ASP A 264 -3.79 24.76 69.59
CA ASP A 264 -4.99 25.27 70.27
C ASP A 264 -4.95 24.97 71.78
N GLU A 265 -4.70 23.71 72.17
CA GLU A 265 -4.51 23.26 73.57
C GLU A 265 -3.37 24.03 74.27
N CYS A 266 -2.24 24.23 73.58
CA CYS A 266 -1.14 25.06 74.08
C CYS A 266 -1.48 26.56 74.15
N SER A 267 -2.51 27.03 73.44
CA SER A 267 -3.02 28.40 73.55
C SER A 267 -4.00 28.55 74.72
N GLU A 268 -4.76 27.51 75.05
CA GLU A 268 -5.67 27.49 76.20
C GLU A 268 -4.88 27.38 77.50
N LEU A 269 -3.95 26.42 77.60
CA LEU A 269 -3.05 26.30 78.76
C LEU A 269 -2.23 27.57 79.05
N LYS A 270 -1.89 28.36 78.01
CA LYS A 270 -1.25 29.68 78.20
C LYS A 270 -2.20 30.71 78.79
N LYS A 271 -3.45 30.79 78.33
CA LYS A 271 -4.47 31.68 78.93
C LYS A 271 -4.75 31.28 80.37
N ASP A 272 -4.84 29.99 80.66
CA ASP A 272 -5.02 29.49 82.02
C ASP A 272 -3.84 29.88 82.93
N ILE A 273 -2.60 29.83 82.42
CA ILE A 273 -1.42 30.34 83.13
C ILE A 273 -1.49 31.86 83.32
N ASP A 274 -1.79 32.63 82.28
CA ASP A 274 -1.89 34.10 82.34
C ASP A 274 -2.99 34.54 83.33
N ASP A 275 -4.16 33.89 83.34
CA ASP A 275 -5.25 34.14 84.28
C ASP A 275 -4.91 33.67 85.71
N LEU A 276 -4.18 32.55 85.86
CA LEU A 276 -3.66 32.13 87.16
C LEU A 276 -2.63 33.13 87.70
N GLU A 277 -1.71 33.66 86.89
CA GLU A 277 -0.80 34.74 87.27
C GLU A 277 -1.57 36.02 87.64
N LEU A 278 -2.64 36.36 86.91
CA LEU A 278 -3.51 37.50 87.23
C LEU A 278 -4.32 37.29 88.52
N THR A 279 -4.72 36.07 88.87
CA THR A 279 -5.34 35.77 90.18
C THR A 279 -4.31 35.77 91.31
N LEU A 280 -3.11 35.23 91.09
CA LEU A 280 -2.02 35.24 92.06
C LEU A 280 -1.58 36.69 92.35
N ALA A 281 -1.43 37.53 91.33
CA ALA A 281 -1.15 38.97 91.49
C ALA A 281 -2.29 39.77 92.15
N LYS A 282 -3.54 39.29 92.11
CA LYS A 282 -4.66 39.83 92.92
C LYS A 282 -4.52 39.39 94.39
N VAL A 283 -4.26 38.12 94.64
CA VAL A 283 -4.04 37.57 95.99
C VAL A 283 -2.82 38.22 96.65
N GLU A 284 -1.75 38.51 95.92
CA GLU A 284 -0.60 39.27 96.43
C GLU A 284 -0.93 40.73 96.74
N LYS A 285 -1.82 41.37 95.96
CA LYS A 285 -2.31 42.72 96.28
C LYS A 285 -3.23 42.72 97.51
N GLU A 286 -4.03 41.69 97.72
CA GLU A 286 -4.82 41.49 98.95
C GLU A 286 -3.93 41.14 100.15
N LYS A 287 -2.86 40.36 99.94
CA LYS A 287 -1.80 40.12 100.92
C LYS A 287 -1.11 41.43 101.31
N HIS A 288 -0.68 42.27 100.36
CA HIS A 288 -0.12 43.58 100.68
C HIS A 288 -1.15 44.53 101.34
N ALA A 289 -2.45 44.44 101.00
CA ALA A 289 -3.51 45.18 101.67
C ALA A 289 -3.81 44.68 103.10
N THR A 290 -3.35 43.48 103.47
CA THR A 290 -3.41 42.96 104.85
C THR A 290 -2.09 43.15 105.61
N GLU A 291 -0.92 42.99 104.97
CA GLU A 291 0.39 43.39 105.51
C GLU A 291 0.42 44.89 105.85
N ASN A 292 -0.12 45.77 105.01
CA ASN A 292 -0.25 47.20 105.32
C ASN A 292 -1.31 47.52 106.40
N LYS A 293 -2.12 46.55 106.84
CA LYS A 293 -2.96 46.66 108.06
C LYS A 293 -2.25 46.13 109.31
N VAL A 294 -1.16 45.37 109.15
CA VAL A 294 -0.33 44.84 110.25
C VAL A 294 0.90 45.75 110.49
N SER A 295 1.53 46.24 109.43
CA SER A 295 2.66 47.20 109.45
C SER A 295 2.22 48.65 109.78
N GLY A 296 1.20 48.79 110.62
CA GLY A 296 0.65 50.06 111.09
C GLY A 296 0.89 50.36 112.57
N ARG A 297 1.51 49.43 113.33
CA ARG A 297 1.81 49.61 114.76
C ARG A 297 3.14 48.98 115.18
N ILE A 298 4.20 49.79 115.10
CA ILE A 298 5.20 50.06 116.17
C ILE A 298 6.38 50.79 115.51
N CYS A 299 6.50 52.09 115.79
CA CYS A 299 7.64 52.92 115.37
C CYS A 299 7.76 54.10 116.35
N HIS A 300 8.73 54.03 117.26
CA HIS A 300 9.18 55.04 118.26
C HIS A 300 10.40 54.43 118.98
N LEU A 301 11.45 55.13 119.46
CA LEU A 301 11.94 56.52 119.33
C LEU A 301 13.42 56.46 119.78
N HIS A 302 14.46 57.12 119.21
CA HIS A 302 14.70 58.53 118.83
C HIS A 302 15.57 58.56 117.53
N SER A 303 15.87 59.66 116.81
CA SER A 303 16.00 61.12 117.05
C SER A 303 17.33 61.64 117.65
N GLY A 304 17.92 62.68 117.01
CA GLY A 304 19.14 63.42 117.42
C GLY A 304 20.36 63.17 116.50
N LYS A 305 20.63 63.98 115.46
CA LYS A 305 21.33 65.30 115.45
C LYS A 305 22.80 65.21 115.92
N GLU A 306 23.79 65.24 115.01
CA GLU A 306 24.48 66.44 114.44
C GLU A 306 25.56 67.06 115.37
N PRO A 307 26.66 67.66 114.85
CA PRO A 307 27.49 67.27 113.70
C PRO A 307 29.04 67.48 113.94
N ARG A 308 29.86 67.23 112.90
CA ARG A 308 31.28 67.69 112.71
C ARG A 308 32.45 67.01 113.45
N ALA A 309 33.08 66.08 112.70
CA ALA A 309 34.46 66.21 112.16
C ALA A 309 35.73 65.89 112.98
N ILE A 310 36.78 65.55 112.19
CA ILE A 310 38.24 65.50 112.47
C ILE A 310 38.84 64.22 113.11
N THR A 311 39.35 63.37 112.20
CA THR A 311 40.54 62.48 112.26
C THR A 311 40.72 61.40 113.34
N GLY A 312 41.10 60.20 112.89
CA GLY A 312 41.74 59.15 113.70
C GLY A 312 41.45 57.74 113.15
N LEU A 313 42.45 57.04 112.59
CA LEU A 313 42.30 55.65 112.16
C LEU A 313 42.42 54.69 113.36
N VAL A 314 41.43 53.80 113.53
CA VAL A 314 41.67 52.35 113.63
C VAL A 314 40.61 51.66 112.76
N TRP A 315 40.96 50.53 112.13
CA TRP A 315 40.16 49.88 111.08
C TRP A 315 39.52 48.56 111.56
N LEU A 316 38.67 47.97 110.70
CA LEU A 316 38.16 46.59 110.76
C LEU A 316 37.20 46.20 111.90
N LEU A 317 35.90 46.09 111.58
CA LEU A 317 35.26 44.77 111.31
C LEU A 317 33.84 44.85 110.70
N PRO A 318 32.89 45.70 111.20
CA PRO A 318 31.47 45.56 110.85
C PRO A 318 31.09 45.81 109.38
N LEU A 319 31.88 46.60 108.64
CA LEU A 319 31.56 46.94 107.23
C LEU A 319 31.76 45.75 106.27
N PHE A 320 32.54 44.75 106.67
CA PHE A 320 32.97 43.66 105.78
C PHE A 320 31.81 42.71 105.40
N ILE A 321 30.84 42.50 106.29
CA ILE A 321 29.73 41.54 106.07
C ILE A 321 28.72 42.07 105.06
N PHE A 322 28.31 43.34 105.19
CA PHE A 322 27.37 43.97 104.25
C PHE A 322 28.00 44.13 102.86
N ALA A 323 29.28 44.52 102.80
CA ALA A 323 30.05 44.54 101.56
C ALA A 323 30.16 43.14 100.93
N ALA A 324 30.49 42.10 101.71
CA ALA A 324 30.62 40.74 101.21
C ALA A 324 29.29 40.16 100.69
N PHE A 325 28.15 40.47 101.32
CA PHE A 325 26.84 40.03 100.82
C PHE A 325 26.51 40.69 99.47
N PHE A 326 26.63 42.02 99.38
CA PHE A 326 26.32 42.76 98.16
C PHE A 326 27.29 42.40 97.01
N LEU A 327 28.57 42.21 97.32
CA LEU A 327 29.58 41.76 96.35
C LEU A 327 29.34 40.32 95.89
N LYS A 328 28.76 39.45 96.73
CA LYS A 328 28.43 38.06 96.36
C LYS A 328 27.24 37.98 95.43
N GLU A 329 26.17 38.74 95.69
CA GLU A 329 25.03 38.87 94.75
C GLU A 329 25.46 39.51 93.42
N PHE A 330 26.28 40.57 93.47
CA PHE A 330 26.79 41.22 92.26
C PHE A 330 27.74 40.30 91.46
N GLN A 331 28.58 39.50 92.13
CA GLN A 331 29.38 38.46 91.47
C GLN A 331 28.51 37.33 90.90
N LYS A 332 27.39 36.98 91.54
CA LYS A 332 26.46 35.98 91.04
C LYS A 332 25.83 36.47 89.74
N MET A 333 25.15 37.63 89.74
CA MET A 333 24.58 38.19 88.50
C MET A 333 25.63 38.42 87.40
N ARG A 334 26.89 38.73 87.75
CA ARG A 334 27.96 38.84 86.75
C ARG A 334 28.33 37.49 86.13
N ARG A 335 28.36 36.39 86.89
CA ARG A 335 28.53 35.03 86.34
C ARG A 335 27.30 34.57 85.56
N ASP A 336 26.10 34.80 86.09
CA ASP A 336 24.84 34.45 85.41
C ASP A 336 24.77 35.17 84.04
N LEU A 337 25.25 36.42 83.95
CA LEU A 337 25.39 37.20 82.71
C LEU A 337 26.52 36.70 81.79
N GLU A 338 27.69 36.35 82.34
CA GLU A 338 28.81 35.78 81.58
C GLU A 338 28.47 34.39 81.01
N GLU A 339 27.78 33.53 81.76
CA GLU A 339 27.26 32.24 81.30
C GLU A 339 26.16 32.41 80.25
N ALA A 340 25.21 33.34 80.44
CA ALA A 340 24.20 33.66 79.41
C ALA A 340 24.84 34.20 78.12
N THR A 341 25.89 35.03 78.23
CA THR A 341 26.65 35.55 77.08
C THR A 341 27.37 34.42 76.34
N LEU A 342 28.03 33.51 77.07
CA LEU A 342 28.67 32.31 76.50
C LEU A 342 27.65 31.36 75.84
N GLN A 343 26.45 31.18 76.42
CA GLN A 343 25.39 30.39 75.80
C GLN A 343 24.85 31.05 74.52
N HIS A 344 24.66 32.38 74.51
CA HIS A 344 24.26 33.11 73.31
C HIS A 344 25.35 33.10 72.22
N GLU A 345 26.62 33.21 72.58
CA GLU A 345 27.73 33.12 71.63
C GLU A 345 27.89 31.70 71.06
N ALA A 346 27.78 30.67 71.91
CA ALA A 346 27.82 29.27 71.49
C ALA A 346 26.63 28.88 70.59
N THR A 347 25.41 29.33 70.92
CA THR A 347 24.22 29.08 70.07
C THR A 347 24.29 29.85 68.76
N ALA A 348 24.75 31.10 68.76
CA ALA A 348 25.01 31.86 67.53
C ALA A 348 26.12 31.23 66.67
N ALA A 349 27.17 30.68 67.27
CA ALA A 349 28.21 29.93 66.56
C ALA A 349 27.65 28.62 65.96
N ALA A 350 26.85 27.86 66.71
CA ALA A 350 26.20 26.64 66.23
C ALA A 350 25.22 26.91 65.07
N LEU A 351 24.45 28.00 65.13
CA LEU A 351 23.57 28.41 64.03
C LEU A 351 24.36 28.86 62.79
N ARG A 352 25.42 29.66 62.96
CA ARG A 352 26.33 30.02 61.85
C ARG A 352 26.95 28.80 61.21
N LYS A 353 27.37 27.81 62.00
CA LYS A 353 27.90 26.55 61.46
C LYS A 353 26.83 25.79 60.67
N LYS A 354 25.63 25.57 61.22
CA LYS A 354 24.52 24.92 60.48
C LYS A 354 24.18 25.63 59.17
N HIS A 355 24.16 26.96 59.16
CA HIS A 355 23.94 27.71 57.92
C HIS A 355 25.09 27.54 56.91
N ALA A 356 26.35 27.47 57.35
CA ALA A 356 27.48 27.20 56.46
C ALA A 356 27.42 25.76 55.92
N ASP A 357 27.21 24.77 56.79
CA ASP A 357 27.11 23.35 56.45
C ASP A 357 25.99 23.13 55.40
N SER A 358 24.75 23.61 55.65
CA SER A 358 23.66 23.48 54.68
C SER A 358 23.81 24.35 53.42
N THR A 359 24.59 25.44 53.47
CA THR A 359 24.93 26.21 52.26
C THR A 359 25.92 25.44 51.38
N ALA A 360 26.84 24.68 51.98
CA ALA A 360 27.73 23.78 51.26
C ALA A 360 26.96 22.60 50.64
N GLU A 361 26.04 21.97 51.38
CA GLU A 361 25.16 20.90 50.86
C GLU A 361 24.34 21.38 49.65
N LEU A 362 23.74 22.56 49.73
CA LEU A 362 23.01 23.18 48.61
C LEU A 362 23.93 23.51 47.43
N GLY A 363 25.18 23.92 47.69
CA GLY A 363 26.20 24.11 46.67
C GLY A 363 26.52 22.82 45.91
N GLU A 364 26.79 21.72 46.61
CA GLU A 364 27.04 20.41 45.98
C GLU A 364 25.81 19.88 45.24
N GLN A 365 24.59 20.11 45.73
CA GLN A 365 23.36 19.78 45.01
C GLN A 365 23.23 20.58 43.70
N ILE A 366 23.52 21.88 43.71
CA ILE A 366 23.51 22.72 42.51
C ILE A 366 24.57 22.25 41.50
N ASP A 367 25.80 21.96 41.93
CA ASP A 367 26.87 21.47 41.06
C ASP A 367 26.53 20.10 40.43
N ASN A 368 25.95 19.19 41.21
CA ASN A 368 25.49 17.90 40.71
C ASN A 368 24.33 18.06 39.71
N LEU A 369 23.36 18.94 39.99
CA LEU A 369 22.28 19.25 39.06
C LEU A 369 22.79 19.92 37.77
N GLN A 370 23.80 20.78 37.83
CA GLN A 370 24.43 21.34 36.62
C GLN A 370 25.12 20.27 35.78
N ARG A 371 25.84 19.32 36.40
CA ARG A 371 26.47 18.19 35.69
C ARG A 371 25.43 17.26 35.04
N VAL A 372 24.34 16.95 35.74
CA VAL A 372 23.22 16.17 35.19
C VAL A 372 22.54 16.92 34.04
N LYS A 373 22.29 18.22 34.20
CA LYS A 373 21.74 19.07 33.13
C LYS A 373 22.63 19.05 31.88
N GLN A 374 23.94 19.22 32.01
CA GLN A 374 24.86 19.21 30.87
C GLN A 374 24.88 17.85 30.14
N LYS A 375 24.76 16.73 30.86
CA LYS A 375 24.59 15.40 30.24
C LYS A 375 23.29 15.31 29.47
N LEU A 376 22.16 15.68 30.08
CA LEU A 376 20.84 15.66 29.43
C LEU A 376 20.76 16.61 28.22
N GLU A 377 21.43 17.77 28.25
CA GLU A 377 21.53 18.68 27.10
C GLU A 377 22.35 18.07 25.95
N LYS A 378 23.42 17.32 26.27
CA LYS A 378 24.21 16.57 25.28
C LYS A 378 23.42 15.40 24.69
N GLU A 379 22.87 14.52 25.54
CA GLU A 379 22.04 13.38 25.13
C GLU A 379 20.85 13.82 24.28
N LYS A 380 20.19 14.93 24.64
CA LYS A 380 19.13 15.56 23.83
C LYS A 380 19.62 16.05 22.46
N SER A 381 20.85 16.52 22.35
CA SER A 381 21.43 16.93 21.06
C SER A 381 21.76 15.73 20.16
N GLU A 382 22.25 14.64 20.76
CA GLU A 382 22.58 13.38 20.08
C GLU A 382 21.31 12.70 19.57
N LEU A 383 20.31 12.51 20.44
CA LEU A 383 18.98 12.00 20.06
C LEU A 383 18.28 12.87 18.98
N LYS A 384 18.53 14.18 18.98
CA LYS A 384 17.99 15.05 17.92
C LYS A 384 18.66 14.77 16.57
N MET A 385 19.98 14.61 16.53
CA MET A 385 20.69 14.25 15.31
C MET A 385 20.23 12.89 14.78
N GLU A 386 20.04 11.89 15.67
CA GLU A 386 19.48 10.60 15.29
C GLU A 386 18.06 10.72 14.69
N ILE A 387 17.20 11.57 15.25
CA ILE A 387 15.86 11.84 14.70
C ILE A 387 15.94 12.53 13.32
N ASP A 388 16.79 13.53 13.16
CA ASP A 388 16.96 14.27 11.90
C ASP A 388 17.55 13.34 10.79
N ASP A 389 18.50 12.45 11.12
CA ASP A 389 19.05 11.43 10.22
C ASP A 389 18.04 10.32 9.90
N LEU A 390 17.27 9.83 10.88
CA LEU A 390 16.20 8.84 10.65
C LEU A 390 15.08 9.42 9.78
N ALA A 391 14.74 10.70 9.93
CA ALA A 391 13.78 11.39 9.06
C ALA A 391 14.28 11.48 7.61
N SER A 392 15.56 11.84 7.42
CA SER A 392 16.22 11.84 6.10
C SER A 392 16.20 10.46 5.44
N ASN A 393 16.52 9.42 6.19
CA ASN A 393 16.46 8.02 5.73
C ASN A 393 15.02 7.57 5.42
N MET A 394 14.03 7.96 6.22
CA MET A 394 12.63 7.64 5.92
C MET A 394 12.14 8.34 4.65
N GLU A 395 12.59 9.57 4.36
CA GLU A 395 12.23 10.27 3.12
C GLU A 395 12.92 9.65 1.89
N SER A 396 14.16 9.17 2.02
CA SER A 396 14.86 8.49 0.93
C SER A 396 14.25 7.11 0.63
N VAL A 397 13.92 6.33 1.66
CA VAL A 397 13.19 5.05 1.54
C VAL A 397 11.79 5.26 0.96
N SER A 398 11.07 6.32 1.36
CA SER A 398 9.76 6.68 0.79
C SER A 398 9.85 6.97 -0.71
N LYS A 399 10.88 7.71 -1.15
CA LYS A 399 11.15 7.98 -2.57
C LYS A 399 11.53 6.72 -3.35
N ALA A 400 12.32 5.82 -2.75
CA ALA A 400 12.66 4.52 -3.33
C ALA A 400 11.41 3.64 -3.51
N LYS A 401 10.60 3.48 -2.46
CA LYS A 401 9.32 2.75 -2.50
C LYS A 401 8.37 3.31 -3.57
N ALA A 402 8.20 4.62 -3.65
CA ALA A 402 7.37 5.27 -4.65
C ALA A 402 7.89 5.12 -6.10
N ASN A 403 9.12 4.65 -6.31
CA ASN A 403 9.64 4.28 -7.61
C ASN A 403 9.51 2.78 -7.87
N LEU A 404 9.74 1.93 -6.87
CA LEU A 404 9.46 0.49 -6.93
C LEU A 404 7.98 0.22 -7.23
N GLU A 405 7.03 0.89 -6.56
CA GLU A 405 5.59 0.75 -6.85
C GLU A 405 5.21 1.09 -8.31
N LYS A 406 5.94 2.02 -8.96
CA LYS A 406 5.74 2.34 -10.38
C LYS A 406 6.34 1.26 -11.27
N MET A 407 7.50 0.72 -10.91
CA MET A 407 8.13 -0.38 -11.64
C MET A 407 7.27 -1.65 -11.58
N CYS A 408 6.77 -2.02 -10.39
CA CYS A 408 5.85 -3.14 -10.20
C CYS A 408 4.62 -3.01 -11.10
N ARG A 409 3.94 -1.85 -11.13
CA ARG A 409 2.79 -1.63 -12.02
C ARG A 409 3.16 -1.73 -13.51
N SER A 410 4.32 -1.21 -13.90
CA SER A 410 4.79 -1.35 -15.29
C SER A 410 5.12 -2.80 -15.67
N LEU A 411 5.55 -3.62 -14.71
CA LEU A 411 5.80 -5.06 -14.91
C LEU A 411 4.48 -5.85 -14.91
N GLU A 412 3.51 -5.49 -14.08
CA GLU A 412 2.14 -6.03 -14.09
C GLU A 412 1.44 -5.78 -15.44
N ASP A 413 1.52 -4.54 -15.96
CA ASP A 413 0.98 -4.18 -17.28
C ASP A 413 1.66 -4.97 -18.40
N GLN A 414 3.00 -5.11 -18.38
CA GLN A 414 3.75 -5.89 -19.36
C GLN A 414 3.42 -7.39 -19.30
N LEU A 415 3.30 -7.96 -18.09
CA LEU A 415 2.95 -9.37 -17.88
C LEU A 415 1.51 -9.64 -18.36
N SER A 416 0.58 -8.71 -18.13
CA SER A 416 -0.77 -8.75 -18.68
C SER A 416 -0.76 -8.74 -20.22
N GLU A 417 0.03 -7.86 -20.85
CA GLU A 417 0.15 -7.80 -22.30
C GLU A 417 0.77 -9.09 -22.88
N ILE A 418 1.83 -9.63 -22.26
CA ILE A 418 2.45 -10.90 -22.65
C ILE A 418 1.44 -12.05 -22.56
N LYS A 419 0.69 -12.15 -21.45
CA LYS A 419 -0.33 -13.19 -21.28
C LYS A 419 -1.44 -13.10 -22.32
N SER A 420 -1.89 -11.89 -22.69
CA SER A 420 -2.87 -11.73 -23.78
C SER A 420 -2.34 -12.22 -25.14
N LYS A 421 -1.03 -12.09 -25.39
CA LYS A 421 -0.36 -12.61 -26.60
C LYS A 421 -0.18 -14.13 -26.54
N GLU A 422 0.06 -14.70 -25.36
CA GLU A 422 0.10 -16.15 -25.12
C GLU A 422 -1.27 -16.79 -25.42
N GLU A 423 -2.36 -16.25 -24.86
CA GLU A 423 -3.72 -16.76 -25.10
C GLU A 423 -4.11 -16.73 -26.59
N GLU A 424 -3.74 -15.67 -27.32
CA GLU A 424 -4.00 -15.56 -28.76
C GLU A 424 -3.10 -16.50 -29.58
N GLN A 425 -1.83 -16.67 -29.23
CA GLN A 425 -0.95 -17.66 -29.87
C GLN A 425 -1.46 -19.09 -29.64
N GLN A 426 -1.97 -19.41 -28.45
CA GLN A 426 -2.54 -20.72 -28.16
C GLN A 426 -3.80 -21.01 -28.98
N ARG A 427 -4.64 -20.00 -29.25
CA ARG A 427 -5.76 -20.13 -30.21
C ARG A 427 -5.27 -20.44 -31.62
N ILE A 428 -4.28 -19.69 -32.10
CA ILE A 428 -3.69 -19.89 -33.44
C ILE A 428 -3.06 -21.29 -33.56
N ILE A 429 -2.38 -21.78 -32.52
CA ILE A 429 -1.83 -23.16 -32.46
C ILE A 429 -2.96 -24.19 -32.55
N ASN A 430 -4.06 -23.99 -31.81
CA ASN A 430 -5.21 -24.89 -31.83
C ASN A 430 -5.89 -24.93 -33.21
N ASP A 431 -6.07 -23.77 -33.86
CA ASP A 431 -6.65 -23.67 -35.21
C ASP A 431 -5.75 -24.32 -36.27
N ILE A 432 -4.43 -24.09 -36.23
CA ILE A 432 -3.46 -24.73 -37.13
C ILE A 432 -3.45 -26.25 -36.91
N SER A 433 -3.51 -26.72 -35.66
CA SER A 433 -3.63 -28.15 -35.33
C SER A 433 -4.92 -28.76 -35.90
N ALA A 434 -6.05 -28.06 -35.79
CA ALA A 434 -7.33 -28.46 -36.35
C ALA A 434 -7.40 -28.38 -37.90
N GLN A 435 -6.58 -27.54 -38.54
CA GLN A 435 -6.37 -27.57 -40.00
C GLN A 435 -5.49 -28.76 -40.41
N ARG A 436 -4.37 -28.98 -39.71
CA ARG A 436 -3.48 -30.13 -39.96
C ARG A 436 -4.21 -31.46 -39.85
N ALA A 437 -5.06 -31.62 -38.83
CA ALA A 437 -5.88 -32.82 -38.65
C ALA A 437 -6.82 -33.08 -39.84
N ARG A 438 -7.46 -32.03 -40.39
CA ARG A 438 -8.34 -32.15 -41.58
C ARG A 438 -7.56 -32.53 -42.83
N LEU A 439 -6.42 -31.88 -43.08
CA LEU A 439 -5.54 -32.22 -44.20
C LEU A 439 -4.97 -33.65 -44.09
N GLN A 440 -4.73 -34.14 -42.86
CA GLN A 440 -4.34 -35.53 -42.61
C GLN A 440 -5.46 -36.52 -43.01
N THR A 441 -6.72 -36.19 -42.71
CA THR A 441 -7.88 -37.00 -43.12
C THR A 441 -8.06 -36.99 -44.64
N GLU A 442 -8.05 -35.81 -45.27
CA GLU A 442 -8.17 -35.67 -46.73
C GLU A 442 -7.06 -36.45 -47.46
N SER A 443 -5.82 -36.38 -46.98
CA SER A 443 -4.69 -37.15 -47.50
C SER A 443 -4.92 -38.68 -47.41
N GLY A 444 -5.47 -39.16 -46.29
CA GLY A 444 -5.84 -40.57 -46.12
C GLY A 444 -6.98 -41.02 -47.03
N GLU A 445 -7.95 -40.14 -47.31
CA GLU A 445 -9.03 -40.40 -48.28
C GLU A 445 -8.50 -40.44 -49.72
N TYR A 446 -7.61 -39.53 -50.11
CA TYR A 446 -6.96 -39.57 -51.42
C TYR A 446 -6.10 -40.82 -51.59
N SER A 447 -5.36 -41.25 -50.56
CA SER A 447 -4.61 -42.51 -50.59
C SER A 447 -5.51 -43.71 -50.88
N ARG A 448 -6.64 -43.84 -50.15
CA ARG A 448 -7.62 -44.91 -50.42
C ARG A 448 -8.20 -44.86 -51.82
N GLN A 449 -8.48 -43.65 -52.35
CA GLN A 449 -8.97 -43.51 -53.72
C GLN A 449 -7.93 -43.97 -54.76
N VAL A 450 -6.63 -43.76 -54.51
CA VAL A 450 -5.54 -44.30 -55.34
C VAL A 450 -5.53 -45.83 -55.27
N ASP A 451 -5.54 -46.42 -54.07
CA ASP A 451 -5.58 -47.88 -53.88
C ASP A 451 -6.77 -48.53 -54.62
N GLU A 452 -7.96 -47.92 -54.55
CA GLU A 452 -9.14 -48.34 -55.30
C GLU A 452 -8.96 -48.25 -56.81
N LYS A 453 -8.30 -47.19 -57.32
CA LYS A 453 -8.05 -47.06 -58.78
C LYS A 453 -7.02 -48.07 -59.25
N ASP A 454 -5.97 -48.34 -58.49
CA ASP A 454 -4.95 -49.33 -58.86
C ASP A 454 -5.48 -50.77 -58.77
N ALA A 455 -6.38 -51.07 -57.83
CA ALA A 455 -7.14 -52.32 -57.82
C ALA A 455 -8.04 -52.46 -59.07
N LEU A 456 -8.73 -51.40 -59.47
CA LEU A 456 -9.59 -51.39 -60.66
C LEU A 456 -8.76 -51.50 -61.96
N ILE A 457 -7.65 -50.79 -62.07
CA ILE A 457 -6.68 -50.89 -63.17
C ILE A 457 -6.13 -52.32 -63.25
N SER A 458 -5.82 -52.94 -62.11
CA SER A 458 -5.36 -54.33 -62.04
C SER A 458 -6.43 -55.32 -62.54
N GLN A 459 -7.71 -55.14 -62.20
CA GLN A 459 -8.79 -55.95 -62.75
C GLN A 459 -8.95 -55.75 -64.27
N LEU A 460 -9.00 -54.49 -64.74
CA LEU A 460 -9.14 -54.16 -66.15
C LEU A 460 -7.96 -54.67 -67.00
N SER A 461 -6.75 -54.70 -66.43
CA SER A 461 -5.56 -55.26 -67.08
C SER A 461 -5.69 -56.78 -67.28
N ARG A 462 -6.16 -57.53 -66.27
CA ARG A 462 -6.42 -58.98 -66.39
C ARG A 462 -7.54 -59.26 -67.39
N GLY A 463 -8.66 -58.53 -67.32
CA GLY A 463 -9.76 -58.67 -68.27
C GLY A 463 -9.33 -58.39 -69.71
N LYS A 464 -8.52 -57.36 -69.94
CA LYS A 464 -7.89 -57.07 -71.23
C LYS A 464 -6.99 -58.22 -71.73
N GLN A 465 -6.21 -58.86 -70.86
CA GLN A 465 -5.41 -60.03 -71.24
C GLN A 465 -6.30 -61.20 -71.70
N ALA A 466 -7.34 -61.54 -70.93
CA ALA A 466 -8.30 -62.59 -71.29
C ALA A 466 -9.01 -62.32 -72.64
N PHE A 467 -9.50 -61.10 -72.86
CA PHE A 467 -10.09 -60.73 -74.16
C PHE A 467 -9.07 -60.73 -75.31
N THR A 468 -7.79 -60.46 -75.04
CA THR A 468 -6.73 -60.55 -76.08
C THR A 468 -6.51 -62.01 -76.48
N GLN A 469 -6.47 -62.93 -75.51
CA GLN A 469 -6.36 -64.38 -75.75
C GLN A 469 -7.55 -64.91 -76.55
N GLN A 470 -8.79 -64.55 -76.17
CA GLN A 470 -9.99 -64.93 -76.93
C GLN A 470 -9.98 -64.40 -78.38
N ILE A 471 -9.44 -63.20 -78.62
CA ILE A 471 -9.28 -62.65 -79.97
C ILE A 471 -8.21 -63.41 -80.77
N GLU A 472 -7.18 -63.94 -80.12
CA GLU A 472 -6.14 -64.77 -80.75
C GLU A 472 -6.65 -66.19 -81.06
N GLU A 473 -7.46 -66.79 -80.18
CA GLU A 473 -8.16 -68.06 -80.43
C GLU A 473 -9.18 -67.94 -81.58
N LEU A 474 -10.05 -66.90 -81.57
CA LEU A 474 -11.04 -66.68 -82.62
C LEU A 474 -10.41 -66.41 -84.00
N LYS A 475 -9.28 -65.68 -84.04
CA LYS A 475 -8.50 -65.53 -85.28
C LYS A 475 -7.94 -66.86 -85.76
N ARG A 476 -7.39 -67.66 -84.86
CA ARG A 476 -6.82 -68.95 -85.21
C ARG A 476 -7.88 -69.91 -85.78
N HIS A 477 -9.10 -69.93 -85.22
CA HIS A 477 -10.20 -70.68 -85.81
C HIS A 477 -10.60 -70.13 -87.18
N LEU A 478 -10.60 -68.81 -87.38
CA LEU A 478 -10.85 -68.22 -88.71
C LEU A 478 -9.76 -68.61 -89.74
N ASP A 479 -8.49 -68.63 -89.32
CA ASP A 479 -7.35 -69.10 -90.14
C ASP A 479 -7.36 -70.63 -90.37
N GLU A 480 -8.14 -71.38 -89.58
CA GLU A 480 -8.41 -72.82 -89.72
C GLU A 480 -9.63 -73.08 -90.64
N GLU A 481 -10.65 -72.21 -90.65
CA GLU A 481 -11.83 -72.27 -91.56
C GLU A 481 -11.57 -71.76 -92.99
N ILE A 482 -10.50 -70.98 -93.21
CA ILE A 482 -10.14 -70.39 -94.51
C ILE A 482 -9.25 -71.33 -95.38
N LYS A 483 -8.96 -72.55 -94.90
CA LYS A 483 -8.09 -73.56 -95.55
C LYS A 483 -8.84 -74.74 -96.16
#